data_AF-A0A023DWD8-F1
#
_entry.id   AF-A0A023DWD8-F1
#
_cell.length_a   1.000
_cell.length_b   1.000
_cell.length_c   1.000
_cell.angle_alpha   90.00
_cell.angle_beta   90.00
_cell.angle_gamma   90.00
#
_symmetry.space_group_name_H-M   'P 1'
#
loop_
_entity.id
_entity.type
_entity.pdbx_description
1 polymer ?
#
loop_
_entity_poly.entity_id
_entity_poly.type
_entity_poly.pdbx_seq_one_letter_code
_entity_poly.pdbx_strand_id
1 'polypeptide(L)'
;MEDMSDRELERYLADSNAAKWFCDFSLIESTPDHRVFSRMRKKIGTNLLSKIFAIFRDQLRSARYMSEVLTFVDASHLISKASL
;
A
#
# COMPACT_ATOMS: atom_id res chain seq x y z
N MET A 1 8.17 -2.71 3.39
CA MET A 1 7.42 -1.49 3.74
C MET A 1 7.66 -1.29 5.21
N GLU A 2 8.48 -0.31 5.58
CA GLU A 2 9.04 -0.20 6.94
C GLU A 2 7.94 0.11 7.96
N ASP A 3 7.99 -0.56 9.11
CA ASP A 3 7.10 -0.32 10.24
C ASP A 3 7.53 0.96 10.97
N MET A 4 7.33 2.11 10.32
CA MET A 4 7.71 3.42 10.84
C MET A 4 6.75 3.86 11.95
N SER A 5 7.33 4.36 13.03
CA SER A 5 6.58 5.04 14.09
C SER A 5 5.96 6.35 13.57
N ASP A 6 4.92 6.85 14.25
CA ASP A 6 4.24 8.09 13.85
C ASP A 6 5.19 9.31 13.80
N ARG A 7 6.23 9.32 14.64
CA ARG A 7 7.26 10.38 14.68
C ARG A 7 8.27 10.25 13.55
N GLU A 8 8.65 9.03 13.19
CA GLU A 8 9.50 8.79 12.03
C GLU A 8 8.78 9.16 10.75
N LEU A 9 7.47 8.88 10.67
CA LEU A 9 6.64 9.27 9.54
C LEU A 9 6.52 10.79 9.40
N GLU A 10 6.33 11.52 10.51
CA GLU A 10 6.35 12.98 10.52
C GLU A 10 7.67 13.52 9.98
N ARG A 11 8.79 13.02 10.51
CA ARG A 11 10.12 13.44 10.06
C ARG A 11 10.36 13.12 8.59
N TYR A 12 9.96 11.93 8.14
CA TYR A 12 10.06 11.52 6.75
C TYR A 12 9.28 12.45 5.83
N LEU A 13 8.05 12.81 6.21
CA LEU A 13 7.21 13.73 5.44
C LEU A 13 7.77 15.15 5.41
N ALA A 14 8.40 15.61 6.49
CA ALA A 14 9.02 16.93 6.56
C ALA A 14 10.32 17.02 5.74
N ASP A 15 11.18 16.01 5.82
CA ASP A 15 12.53 16.01 5.25
C ASP A 15 12.56 15.59 3.77
N SER A 16 11.66 14.71 3.34
CA SER A 16 11.67 14.15 1.99
C SER A 16 10.77 14.92 1.02
N ASN A 17 11.37 15.48 -0.03
CA ASN A 17 10.63 16.10 -1.14
C ASN A 17 9.73 15.08 -1.87
N ALA A 18 10.17 13.81 -1.97
CA ALA A 18 9.38 12.77 -2.60
C ALA A 18 8.12 12.45 -1.78
N ALA A 19 8.22 12.47 -0.44
CA ALA A 19 7.08 12.25 0.44
C ALA A 19 6.07 13.41 0.36
N LYS A 20 6.56 14.65 0.36
CA LYS A 20 5.71 15.84 0.16
C LYS A 20 4.98 15.76 -1.17
N TRP A 21 5.70 15.46 -2.25
CA TRP A 21 5.11 15.34 -3.58
C TRP A 21 4.08 14.21 -3.67
N PHE A 22 4.34 13.04 -3.07
CA PHE A 22 3.39 11.92 -3.04
C PHE A 22 2.08 12.26 -2.32
N CYS A 23 2.14 13.13 -1.31
CA CYS A 23 0.98 13.59 -0.55
C CYS A 23 0.41 14.91 -1.06
N ASP A 24 0.79 15.37 -2.26
CA ASP A 24 0.38 16.64 -2.86
C ASP A 24 0.67 17.90 -2.02
N PHE A 25 1.70 17.85 -1.17
CA PHE A 25 2.20 19.03 -0.44
C PHE A 25 3.15 19.86 -1.29
N SER A 26 3.08 21.18 -1.14
CA SER A 26 4.12 22.09 -1.67
C SER A 26 5.41 22.00 -0.85
N LEU A 27 6.55 22.38 -1.45
CA LEU A 27 7.87 22.31 -0.82
C LEU A 27 7.96 23.10 0.49
N ILE A 28 7.24 24.23 0.55
CA ILE A 28 7.26 25.20 1.67
C ILE A 28 6.07 24.96 2.64
N GLU A 29 5.16 24.06 2.29
CA GLU A 29 3.95 23.83 3.08
C GLU A 29 4.26 23.15 4.42
N SER A 30 3.51 23.53 5.46
CA SER A 30 3.63 22.91 6.77
C SER A 30 3.03 21.51 6.75
N THR A 31 3.85 20.51 7.03
CA THR A 31 3.39 19.11 7.12
C THR A 31 2.74 18.83 8.48
N PRO A 32 1.78 17.89 8.55
CA PRO A 32 1.12 17.53 9.81
C PRO A 32 2.08 16.88 10.83
N ASP A 33 1.83 17.13 12.12
CA ASP A 33 2.53 16.54 13.27
C ASP A 33 2.07 15.09 13.56
N HIS A 34 2.89 14.28 14.25
CA HIS A 34 2.63 12.88 14.59
C HIS A 34 1.25 12.63 15.22
N ARG A 35 0.72 13.61 15.97
CA ARG A 35 -0.61 13.55 16.58
C ARG A 35 -1.73 13.34 15.56
N VAL A 36 -1.57 13.82 14.33
CA VAL A 36 -2.54 13.62 13.25
C VAL A 36 -2.53 12.15 12.81
N PHE A 37 -1.34 11.57 12.61
CA PHE A 37 -1.19 10.16 12.26
C PHE A 37 -1.73 9.23 13.35
N SER A 38 -1.41 9.48 14.62
CA SER A 38 -1.94 8.67 15.72
C SER A 38 -3.47 8.71 15.81
N ARG A 39 -4.08 9.88 15.59
CA ARG A 39 -5.55 10.02 15.55
C ARG A 39 -6.16 9.31 14.34
N MET A 40 -5.53 9.42 13.17
CA MET A 40 -5.96 8.73 11.96
C MET A 40 -5.88 7.21 12.12
N ARG A 41 -4.76 6.66 12.61
CA ARG A 41 -4.59 5.22 12.87
C ARG A 41 -5.68 4.69 13.81
N LYS A 42 -6.01 5.43 14.87
CA LYS A 42 -7.12 5.09 15.78
C LYS A 42 -8.50 5.14 15.11
N LYS A 43 -8.73 6.14 14.24
CA LYS A 43 -10.01 6.32 13.54
C LYS A 43 -10.24 5.26 12.46
N ILE A 44 -9.19 4.88 11.73
CA ILE A 44 -9.23 3.77 10.77
C ILE A 44 -9.46 2.47 11.56
N GLY A 45 -8.57 2.17 12.51
CA GLY A 45 -8.65 0.95 13.30
C GLY A 45 -8.62 -0.32 12.44
N THR A 46 -8.78 -1.47 13.08
CA THR A 46 -8.73 -2.78 12.39
C THR A 46 -9.95 -3.03 11.51
N ASN A 47 -11.13 -2.59 11.96
CA ASN A 47 -12.40 -2.87 11.29
C ASN A 47 -12.54 -2.13 9.96
N LEU A 48 -12.20 -0.83 9.90
CA LEU A 48 -12.27 -0.08 8.64
C LEU A 48 -11.18 -0.54 7.68
N LEU A 49 -9.98 -0.81 8.18
CA LEU A 49 -8.88 -1.31 7.38
C LEU A 49 -9.23 -2.64 6.71
N SER A 50 -9.83 -3.57 7.46
CA SER A 50 -10.32 -4.84 6.92
C SER A 50 -11.35 -4.63 5.79
N LYS A 51 -12.28 -3.68 5.95
CA LYS A 51 -13.25 -3.33 4.90
C LYS A 51 -12.59 -2.76 3.65
N ILE A 52 -11.60 -1.87 3.81
CA ILE A 52 -10.85 -1.30 2.68
C ILE A 52 -10.12 -2.42 1.93
N PHE A 53 -9.44 -3.32 2.64
CA PHE A 53 -8.76 -4.45 2.02
C PHE A 53 -9.73 -5.40 1.30
N ALA A 54 -10.91 -5.65 1.87
CA ALA A 54 -11.94 -6.46 1.21
C ALA A 54 -12.41 -5.81 -0.11
N ILE A 55 -12.69 -4.51 -0.11
CA ILE A 55 -13.09 -3.77 -1.32
C ILE A 55 -11.97 -3.80 -2.36
N PHE A 56 -10.73 -3.54 -1.95
CA PHE A 56 -9.57 -3.57 -2.83
C PHE A 56 -9.38 -4.95 -3.47
N ARG A 57 -9.52 -6.01 -2.67
CA ARG A 57 -9.49 -7.40 -3.14
C ARG A 57 -10.58 -7.66 -4.19
N ASP A 58 -11.81 -7.21 -3.93
CA ASP A 58 -12.93 -7.42 -4.84
C ASP A 58 -12.74 -6.64 -6.16
N GLN A 59 -12.15 -5.43 -6.10
CA GLN A 59 -11.73 -4.68 -7.29
C GLN A 59 -10.67 -5.44 -8.10
N LEU A 60 -9.63 -5.98 -7.45
CA LEU A 60 -8.60 -6.78 -8.12
C LEU A 60 -9.16 -8.06 -8.75
N ARG A 61 -10.11 -8.71 -8.07
CA ARG A 61 -10.84 -9.86 -8.62
C ARG A 61 -11.61 -9.48 -9.89
N SER A 62 -12.32 -8.34 -9.86
CA SER A 62 -13.08 -7.85 -11.02
C SER A 62 -12.17 -7.53 -12.21
N ALA A 63 -10.97 -7.00 -11.95
CA ALA A 63 -9.95 -6.70 -12.95
C ALA A 63 -9.16 -7.95 -13.42
N ARG A 64 -9.52 -9.16 -12.92
CA ARG A 64 -8.83 -10.44 -13.17
C ARG A 64 -7.37 -10.49 -12.75
N TYR A 65 -6.94 -9.58 -11.87
CA TYR A 65 -5.59 -9.61 -11.30
C TYR A 65 -5.46 -10.58 -10.12
N MET A 66 -6.58 -11.12 -9.62
CA MET A 66 -6.59 -12.10 -8.54
C MET A 66 -7.45 -13.31 -8.92
N SER A 67 -6.82 -14.48 -9.01
CA SER A 67 -7.50 -15.77 -9.16
C SER A 67 -7.63 -16.45 -7.79
N GLU A 68 -8.85 -16.88 -7.42
CA GLU A 68 -9.07 -17.70 -6.22
C GLU A 68 -8.57 -19.14 -6.37
N VAL A 69 -8.28 -19.55 -7.61
CA VAL A 69 -7.72 -20.87 -7.92
C VAL A 69 -6.20 -20.77 -7.79
N LEU A 70 -5.61 -21.60 -6.93
CA LEU A 70 -4.20 -21.95 -6.98
C LEU A 70 -3.91 -22.47 -8.41
N THR A 71 -3.45 -21.59 -9.28
CA THR A 71 -2.86 -22.01 -10.54
C THR A 71 -1.53 -22.66 -10.19
N PHE A 72 -1.56 -23.97 -9.95
CA PHE A 72 -0.38 -24.82 -10.02
C PHE A 72 0.10 -24.76 -11.47
N VAL A 73 1.00 -23.81 -11.76
CA VAL A 73 1.71 -23.79 -13.02
C VAL A 73 2.82 -24.82 -12.89
N ASP A 74 2.60 -26.01 -13.43
CA ASP A 74 3.66 -27.00 -13.63
C ASP A 74 4.69 -26.41 -14.60
N ALA A 75 5.81 -25.95 -14.04
CA ALA A 75 6.91 -25.35 -14.79
C ALA A 75 7.50 -26.30 -15.84
N SER A 76 7.26 -27.60 -15.74
CA SER A 76 7.70 -28.61 -16.71
C SER A 76 7.13 -28.37 -18.11
N HIS A 77 5.90 -27.85 -18.21
CA HIS A 77 5.27 -27.52 -19.50
C HIS A 77 5.72 -26.17 -20.08
N LEU A 78 6.34 -25.30 -19.29
CA LEU A 78 6.81 -23.99 -19.73
C LEU A 78 8.18 -24.09 -20.41
N ILE A 79 9.06 -24.99 -19.93
CA ILE A 79 10.38 -25.24 -20.52
C ILE A 79 10.26 -25.86 -21.92
N SER A 80 9.25 -26.69 -22.18
CA SER A 80 9.06 -27.34 -23.50
C SER A 80 8.57 -26.39 -24.60
N LYS A 81 7.94 -25.27 -24.25
CA LYS A 81 7.48 -24.25 -25.22
C LYS A 81 8.42 -23.06 -25.40
N ALA A 82 9.37 -22.85 -24.49
CA ALA A 82 10.38 -21.79 -24.61
C ALA A 82 11.58 -22.17 -25.51
N SER A 83 11.74 -23.47 -25.80
CA SER A 83 12.83 -24.02 -26.63
C SER A 83 12.40 -24.41 -28.05
N LEU A 84 11.29 -23.86 -28.56
CA LEU A 84 10.79 -24.07 -29.93
C LEU A 84 10.78 -22.76 -30.71
#